data_AF-A0A7K3NK86-F1
#
_entry.id   AF-A0A7K3NK86-F1
#
_cell.length_a   1.000
_cell.length_b   1.000
_cell.length_c   1.000
_cell.angle_alpha   90.00
_cell.angle_beta   90.00
_cell.angle_gamma   90.00
#
_symmetry.space_group_name_H-M   'P 1'
#
loop_
_entity.id
_entity.type
_entity.pdbx_description
1 polymer ?
#
loop_
_entity_poly.entity_id
_entity_poly.type
_entity_poly.pdbx_seq_one_letter_code
_entity_poly.pdbx_strand_id
1 'polypeptide(L)'
;MNLREQIRNPNPSRQVRLKAFLLQCEVEYQALADALGISKGALCDVFSGRRPSPKHIARLIELGIPAELLPEPPAPRFPPRRP
;
A
#
# COMPACT_ATOMS: atom_id res chain seq x y z
N MET A 1 -6.49 -6.28 21.51
CA MET A 1 -6.71 -7.10 20.29
C MET A 1 -5.44 -7.89 20.00
N ASN A 2 -5.52 -9.22 20.02
CA ASN A 2 -4.37 -10.13 19.90
C ASN A 2 -4.00 -10.36 18.42
N LEU A 3 -2.74 -10.16 18.06
CA LEU A 3 -2.21 -10.41 16.70
C LEU A 3 -2.47 -11.84 16.21
N ARG A 4 -2.56 -12.78 17.17
CA ARG A 4 -2.81 -14.21 16.97
C ARG A 4 -4.19 -14.51 16.38
N GLU A 5 -5.20 -13.72 16.73
CA GLU A 5 -6.58 -13.91 16.27
C GLU A 5 -6.75 -13.45 14.81
N GLN A 6 -5.99 -12.44 14.38
CA GLN A 6 -6.03 -11.94 12.99
C GLN A 6 -5.37 -12.91 12.00
N ILE A 7 -4.40 -13.73 12.44
CA ILE A 7 -3.74 -14.75 11.61
C ILE A 7 -4.66 -15.97 11.38
N ARG A 8 -5.58 -16.26 12.33
CA ARG A 8 -6.57 -17.34 12.18
C ARG A 8 -7.75 -16.97 11.27
N ASN A 9 -7.81 -15.75 10.78
CA ASN A 9 -8.83 -15.37 9.82
C ASN A 9 -8.48 -15.99 8.45
N PRO A 10 -9.34 -16.86 7.88
CA PRO A 10 -9.09 -17.44 6.56
C PRO A 10 -9.12 -16.40 5.43
N ASN A 11 -9.60 -15.18 5.71
CA ASN A 11 -9.63 -14.07 4.76
C ASN A 11 -9.10 -12.79 5.41
N PRO A 12 -7.78 -12.67 5.63
CA PRO A 12 -7.20 -11.49 6.26
C PRO A 12 -7.36 -10.27 5.34
N SER A 13 -7.73 -9.13 5.91
CA SER A 13 -7.86 -7.86 5.17
C SER A 13 -6.56 -7.53 4.42
N ARG A 14 -6.67 -6.86 3.26
CA ARG A 14 -5.51 -6.44 2.43
C ARG A 14 -4.37 -5.82 3.25
N GLN A 15 -4.71 -4.94 4.21
CA GLN A 15 -3.71 -4.29 5.09
C GLN A 15 -2.96 -5.27 5.99
N VAL A 16 -3.62 -6.34 6.47
CA VAL A 16 -2.99 -7.40 7.27
C VAL A 16 -2.05 -8.21 6.39
N ARG A 17 -2.47 -8.54 5.17
CA ARG A 17 -1.63 -9.22 4.17
C ARG A 17 -0.40 -8.38 3.79
N LEU A 18 -0.58 -7.08 3.57
CA LEU A 18 0.50 -6.14 3.32
C LEU A 18 1.49 -6.10 4.50
N LYS A 19 1.00 -5.98 5.73
CA LYS A 19 1.86 -5.96 6.92
C LYS A 19 2.64 -7.27 7.10
N ALA A 20 1.99 -8.41 6.85
CA ALA A 20 2.64 -9.72 6.88
C ALA A 20 3.75 -9.83 5.83
N PHE A 21 3.49 -9.37 4.60
CA PHE A 21 4.49 -9.33 3.52
C PHE A 21 5.70 -8.46 3.89
N LEU A 22 5.46 -7.25 4.42
CA LEU A 22 6.55 -6.36 4.84
C LEU A 22 7.40 -6.98 5.96
N LEU A 23 6.78 -7.70 6.90
CA LEU A 23 7.51 -8.43 7.94
C LEU A 23 8.31 -9.60 7.36
N GLN A 24 7.77 -10.34 6.39
CA GLN A 24 8.46 -11.46 5.73
C GLN A 24 9.66 -11.01 4.91
N CYS A 25 9.58 -9.85 4.27
CA CYS A 25 10.69 -9.27 3.50
C CYS A 25 11.65 -8.43 4.35
N GLU A 26 11.44 -8.35 5.67
CA GLU A 26 12.23 -7.50 6.59
C GLU A 26 12.28 -6.02 6.16
N VAL A 27 11.19 -5.55 5.53
CA VAL A 27 11.07 -4.18 5.02
C VAL A 27 10.41 -3.29 6.06
N GLU A 28 11.13 -2.26 6.49
CA GLU A 28 10.59 -1.26 7.40
C GLU A 28 9.76 -0.18 6.68
N TYR A 29 8.68 0.25 7.34
CA TYR A 29 7.85 1.37 6.85
C TYR A 29 8.66 2.66 6.67
N GLN A 30 9.66 2.89 7.52
CA GLN A 30 10.49 4.08 7.43
C GLN A 30 11.36 4.04 6.17
N ALA A 31 11.98 2.91 5.87
CA ALA A 31 12.79 2.73 4.67
C ALA A 31 11.98 2.93 3.39
N LEU A 32 10.74 2.43 3.35
CA LEU A 32 9.82 2.69 2.22
C LEU A 32 9.45 4.16 2.11
N ALA A 33 9.20 4.83 3.23
CA ALA A 33 8.85 6.25 3.24
C ALA A 33 10.02 7.10 2.70
N ASP A 34 11.25 6.81 3.12
CA ASP A 34 12.48 7.42 2.60
C ASP A 34 12.67 7.15 1.11
N ALA A 35 12.48 5.90 0.66
CA ALA A 35 12.59 5.54 -0.75
C ALA A 35 11.56 6.24 -1.66
N LEU A 36 10.40 6.63 -1.09
CA LEU A 36 9.37 7.42 -1.77
C LEU A 36 9.54 8.93 -1.57
N GLY A 37 10.43 9.38 -0.68
CA GLY A 37 10.59 10.78 -0.32
C GLY A 37 9.36 11.38 0.40
N ILE A 38 8.62 10.57 1.16
CA ILE A 38 7.42 10.98 1.88
C ILE A 38 7.52 10.67 3.37
N SER A 39 6.64 11.27 4.18
CA SER A 39 6.57 10.95 5.61
C SER A 39 5.94 9.56 5.84
N LYS A 40 6.31 8.91 6.95
CA LYS A 40 5.69 7.65 7.39
C LYS A 40 4.15 7.76 7.51
N GLY A 41 3.66 8.90 7.97
CA GLY A 41 2.22 9.18 8.04
C GLY A 41 1.56 9.18 6.65
N ALA A 42 2.20 9.83 5.67
CA ALA A 42 1.72 9.83 4.28
C ALA A 42 1.74 8.42 3.67
N LEU A 43 2.77 7.61 3.95
CA LEU A 43 2.84 6.22 3.51
C LEU A 43 1.69 5.38 4.11
N CYS A 44 1.38 5.55 5.40
CA CYS A 44 0.22 4.91 6.02
C CYS A 44 -1.10 5.34 5.36
N ASP A 45 -1.23 6.61 4.97
CA ASP A 45 -2.39 7.15 4.25
C ASP A 45 -2.54 6.51 2.86
N VAL A 46 -1.42 6.27 2.17
CA VAL A 46 -1.37 5.54 0.89
C VAL A 46 -1.85 4.10 1.11
N PHE A 47 -1.25 3.34 2.02
CA PHE A 47 -1.62 1.93 2.26
C PHE A 47 -3.06 1.76 2.77
N SER A 48 -3.55 2.75 3.52
CA SER A 48 -4.94 2.78 3.99
C SER A 48 -5.94 3.06 2.87
N GLY A 49 -5.48 3.54 1.71
CA GLY A 49 -6.33 3.95 0.60
C GLY A 49 -7.01 5.31 0.80
N ARG A 50 -6.61 6.07 1.83
CA ARG A 50 -7.12 7.45 2.04
C ARG A 50 -6.57 8.41 1.00
N ARG A 51 -5.28 8.26 0.64
CA ARG A 51 -4.61 9.04 -0.41
C ARG A 51 -3.77 8.14 -1.31
N PRO A 52 -4.40 7.28 -2.13
CA PRO A 52 -3.70 6.35 -3.00
C PRO A 52 -3.18 7.07 -4.24
N SER A 53 -2.04 7.76 -4.11
CA SER A 53 -1.39 8.43 -5.24
C SER A 53 -0.93 7.39 -6.28
N PRO A 54 -1.32 7.50 -7.56
CA PRO A 54 -0.89 6.59 -8.61
C PRO A 54 0.64 6.49 -8.72
N LYS A 55 1.32 7.63 -8.54
CA LYS A 55 2.79 7.71 -8.54
C LYS A 55 3.41 6.90 -7.41
N HIS A 56 2.85 6.98 -6.20
CA HIS A 56 3.36 6.24 -5.05
C HIS A 56 3.09 4.74 -5.21
N ILE A 57 1.91 4.36 -5.70
CA ILE A 57 1.56 2.96 -5.95
C ILE A 57 2.49 2.35 -7.00
N ALA A 58 2.72 3.02 -8.13
CA ALA A 58 3.67 2.58 -9.13
C ALA A 58 5.07 2.39 -8.52
N ARG A 59 5.54 3.35 -7.72
CA ARG A 59 6.84 3.25 -7.05
C ARG A 59 6.93 2.09 -6.07
N LEU A 60 5.87 1.82 -5.31
CA LEU A 60 5.82 0.69 -4.37
C LEU A 60 5.87 -0.66 -5.11
N ILE A 61 5.26 -0.75 -6.30
CA ILE A 61 5.37 -1.92 -7.17
C ILE A 61 6.80 -2.10 -7.68
N GLU A 62 7.46 -1.01 -8.11
CA GLU A 62 8.87 -1.06 -8.52
C GLU A 62 9.81 -1.48 -7.39
N LEU A 63 9.47 -1.16 -6.14
CA LEU A 63 10.20 -1.59 -4.94
C LEU A 63 9.92 -3.04 -4.55
N GLY A 64 9.09 -3.76 -5.32
CA GLY A 64 8.80 -5.18 -5.13
C GLY A 64 7.56 -5.48 -4.27
N ILE A 65 6.75 -4.48 -3.92
CA ILE A 65 5.49 -4.71 -3.21
C ILE A 65 4.41 -5.19 -4.20
N PRO A 66 3.77 -6.36 -3.98
CA PRO A 66 2.75 -6.87 -4.88
C PRO A 66 1.57 -5.91 -5.02
N ALA A 67 1.13 -5.67 -6.26
CA ALA A 67 0.02 -4.76 -6.55
C ALA A 67 -1.30 -5.16 -5.85
N GLU A 68 -1.53 -6.46 -5.66
CA GLU A 68 -2.70 -6.99 -4.95
C GLU A 68 -2.75 -6.59 -3.46
N LEU A 69 -1.62 -6.22 -2.87
CA LEU A 69 -1.51 -5.76 -1.48
C LEU A 69 -1.66 -4.23 -1.37
N LEU A 70 -1.63 -3.53 -2.49
CA LEU A 70 -1.76 -2.08 -2.57
C LEU A 70 -3.23 -1.69 -2.83
N PRO A 71 -3.66 -0.51 -2.38
CA PRO A 71 -4.95 0.02 -2.77
C PRO A 71 -4.96 0.38 -4.26
N GLU A 72 -6.13 0.26 -4.87
CA GLU A 72 -6.34 0.77 -6.22
C GLU A 72 -6.27 2.30 -6.22
N PRO A 73 -5.48 2.92 -7.11
CA PRO A 73 -5.49 4.35 -7.28
C PRO A 73 -6.84 4.80 -7.85
N PRO A 74 -7.32 6.01 -7.50
CA PRO A 74 -8.52 6.54 -8.12
C PRO A 74 -8.28 6.68 -9.64
N ALA A 75 -9.27 6.28 -10.43
CA ALA A 75 -9.20 6.44 -11.87
C ALA A 75 -8.94 7.92 -12.21
N PRO A 76 -8.06 8.23 -13.19
CA PRO A 76 -7.82 9.59 -13.60
C PRO A 76 -9.12 10.21 -14.09
N ARG A 77 -9.56 11.31 -13.45
CA ARG A 77 -10.73 12.09 -13.86
C ARG A 77 -10.37 12.91 -15.11
N PHE A 78 -10.23 12.25 -16.26
CA PHE A 78 -10.27 12.94 -17.54
C PHE A 78 -11.51 12.46 -18.29
N PRO A 79 -12.53 13.30 -18.50
CA PRO A 79 -13.47 13.02 -19.57
C PRO A 79 -12.67 13.02 -20.88
N PRO A 80 -12.88 12.06 -21.79
CA PRO A 80 -12.28 12.14 -23.11
C PRO A 80 -12.71 13.46 -23.74
N ARG A 81 -11.76 14.34 -24.07
CA ARG A 81 -12.03 15.44 -25.00
C ARG A 81 -12.37 14.76 -26.33
N ARG A 82 -13.66 14.74 -26.69
CA ARG A 82 -14.11 14.32 -28.01
C ARG A 82 -13.50 15.27 -29.05
N PRO A 83 -12.94 14.77 -30.17
CA PRO A 83 -12.61 15.59 -31.33
C PRO A 83 -13.88 16.18 -31.97
#